data_AF-Q0REN2-F1
#
_entry.id   AF-Q0REN2-F1
#
_cell.length_a   1.000
_cell.length_b   1.000
_cell.length_c   1.000
_cell.angle_alpha   90.00
_cell.angle_beta   90.00
_cell.angle_gamma   90.00
#
_symmetry.space_group_name_H-M   'P 1'
#
loop_
_entity.id
_entity.type
_entity.pdbx_description
1 polymer ?
#
loop_
_entity_poly.entity_id
_entity_poly.type
_entity_poly.pdbx_seq_one_letter_code
_entity_poly.pdbx_strand_id
1 'polypeptide(L)'
;MAQPAPPYTVSPELLARGEFRAACEARDFQVIFRLMRKYDGASQDRVSSPVPGLTQSRVSRVMSGESRIASLTLVERIADALRIPGAYFLLAPRPWETSSPPPVPAGSGSSTSASPITRVGSLPTQAAPGEGGAAATSGAYGARETRLAVTIDIAADGAAHLTYEHELVNVGSLPITRLARELWFKHTDDILDIQAQPSPNHNVIIQRVHDIPGLSKFACQIFPALQPGESATIGYTCEKGRFVDELYWRQSIARPTDAFVLTVRQAGVRRLLGCNAIEERADGLELSALDGLSWRNDADRVVIDLTRKHLTAGQAVTLRWDADHDLA
;
A
#
# COMPACT_ATOMS: atom_id res chain seq x y z
N MET A 1 -23.89 -33.11 -12.67
CA MET A 1 -23.33 -31.84 -12.19
C MET A 1 -22.04 -31.60 -12.97
N ALA A 2 -21.93 -30.51 -13.73
CA ALA A 2 -20.74 -30.23 -14.53
C ALA A 2 -19.57 -29.84 -13.60
N GLN A 3 -18.41 -30.45 -13.82
CA GLN A 3 -17.19 -30.11 -13.10
C GLN A 3 -16.81 -28.66 -13.45
N PRO A 4 -16.53 -27.78 -12.46
CA PRO A 4 -16.16 -26.39 -12.75
C PRO A 4 -14.93 -26.38 -13.66
N ALA A 5 -14.95 -25.50 -14.67
CA ALA A 5 -13.85 -25.33 -15.59
C ALA A 5 -12.55 -25.04 -14.80
N PRO A 6 -11.39 -25.54 -15.27
CA PRO A 6 -10.12 -25.27 -14.60
C PRO A 6 -9.87 -23.77 -14.50
N PRO A 7 -9.22 -23.30 -13.41
CA PRO A 7 -8.89 -21.89 -13.24
C PRO A 7 -8.07 -21.39 -14.43
N TYR A 8 -8.35 -20.16 -14.87
CA TYR A 8 -7.68 -19.59 -16.03
C TYR A 8 -6.19 -19.37 -15.77
N THR A 9 -5.38 -19.77 -16.75
CA THR A 9 -3.94 -19.49 -16.85
C THR A 9 -3.66 -18.86 -18.22
N VAL A 10 -2.63 -18.03 -18.31
CA VAL A 10 -2.24 -17.41 -19.59
C VAL A 10 -1.85 -18.49 -20.60
N SER A 11 -2.35 -18.36 -21.83
CA SER A 11 -2.04 -19.32 -22.90
C SER A 11 -0.54 -19.30 -23.26
N PRO A 12 0.05 -20.44 -23.68
CA PRO A 12 1.41 -20.46 -24.22
C PRO A 12 1.60 -19.51 -25.41
N GLU A 13 0.57 -19.36 -26.24
CA GLU A 13 0.58 -18.46 -27.40
C GLU A 13 0.67 -16.99 -26.98
N LEU A 14 -0.01 -16.59 -25.91
CA LEU A 14 0.09 -15.24 -25.36
C LEU A 14 1.43 -15.02 -24.64
N LEU A 15 1.92 -16.01 -23.89
CA LEU A 15 3.24 -15.94 -23.23
C LEU A 15 4.38 -15.74 -24.24
N ALA A 16 4.30 -16.37 -25.41
CA ALA A 16 5.33 -16.26 -26.46
C ALA A 16 5.38 -14.88 -27.15
N ARG A 17 4.42 -13.98 -26.90
CA ARG A 17 4.36 -12.66 -27.55
C ARG A 17 5.32 -11.66 -26.90
N GLY A 18 6.16 -11.03 -27.72
CA GLY A 18 7.08 -9.98 -27.28
C GLY A 18 6.38 -8.78 -26.63
N GLU A 19 5.21 -8.37 -27.14
CA GLU A 19 4.40 -7.29 -26.55
C GLU A 19 3.89 -7.63 -25.14
N PHE A 20 3.57 -8.90 -24.88
CA PHE A 20 3.13 -9.36 -23.56
C PHE A 20 4.31 -9.35 -22.58
N ARG A 21 5.46 -9.86 -23.02
CA ARG A 21 6.70 -9.85 -22.23
C ARG A 21 7.13 -8.43 -21.88
N ALA A 22 7.14 -7.51 -22.85
CA ALA A 22 7.48 -6.11 -22.62
C ALA A 22 6.52 -5.42 -21.63
N ALA A 23 5.22 -5.72 -21.71
CA ALA A 23 4.24 -5.20 -20.77
C ALA A 23 4.45 -5.74 -19.35
N CYS A 24 4.81 -7.03 -19.20
CA CYS A 24 5.19 -7.61 -17.92
C CYS A 24 6.46 -6.98 -17.33
N GLU A 25 7.49 -6.77 -18.15
CA GLU A 25 8.77 -6.17 -17.71
C GLU A 25 8.54 -4.74 -17.21
N ALA A 26 7.70 -3.97 -17.91
CA ALA A 26 7.28 -2.62 -17.50
C ALA A 26 6.23 -2.60 -16.37
N ARG A 27 5.72 -3.77 -15.95
CA ARG A 27 4.60 -3.92 -15.00
C ARG A 27 3.35 -3.13 -15.41
N ASP A 28 3.10 -3.02 -16.71
CA ASP A 28 1.93 -2.35 -17.25
C ASP A 28 0.71 -3.29 -17.22
N PHE A 29 0.08 -3.40 -16.06
CA PHE A 29 -1.10 -4.26 -15.87
C PHE A 29 -2.32 -3.86 -16.70
N GLN A 30 -2.39 -2.60 -17.13
CA GLN A 30 -3.43 -2.15 -18.05
C GLN A 30 -3.26 -2.82 -19.41
N VAL A 31 -2.04 -2.83 -19.95
CA VAL A 31 -1.71 -3.50 -21.21
C VAL A 31 -1.80 -5.02 -21.08
N ILE A 32 -1.28 -5.60 -19.99
CA ILE A 32 -1.33 -7.04 -19.72
C ILE A 32 -2.77 -7.57 -19.77
N PHE A 33 -3.71 -6.94 -19.03
CA PHE A 33 -5.11 -7.37 -19.02
C PHE A 33 -5.82 -7.17 -20.37
N ARG A 34 -5.46 -6.11 -21.12
CA ARG A 34 -5.96 -5.91 -22.49
C ARG A 34 -5.48 -7.02 -23.43
N LEU A 35 -4.22 -7.45 -23.31
CA LEU A 35 -3.66 -8.54 -24.10
C LEU A 35 -4.30 -9.89 -23.75
N MET A 36 -4.51 -10.19 -22.47
CA MET A 36 -5.26 -11.38 -22.01
C MET A 36 -6.68 -11.42 -22.59
N ARG A 37 -7.39 -10.28 -22.55
CA ARG A 37 -8.73 -10.18 -23.15
C ARG A 37 -8.71 -10.38 -24.66
N LYS A 38 -7.72 -9.78 -25.34
CA LYS A 38 -7.60 -9.80 -26.81
C LYS A 38 -7.23 -11.17 -27.35
N TYR A 39 -6.29 -11.87 -26.72
CA TYR A 39 -5.70 -13.10 -27.25
C TYR A 39 -6.24 -14.38 -26.61
N ASP A 40 -6.56 -14.36 -25.32
CA ASP A 40 -7.11 -15.53 -24.62
C ASP A 40 -8.64 -15.48 -24.45
N GLY A 41 -9.27 -14.37 -24.86
CA GLY A 41 -10.70 -14.12 -24.63
C GLY A 41 -11.06 -14.06 -23.14
N ALA A 42 -10.09 -13.79 -22.28
CA ALA A 42 -10.29 -13.81 -20.83
C ALA A 42 -11.12 -12.58 -20.41
N SER A 43 -12.30 -12.82 -19.85
CA SER A 43 -13.12 -11.77 -19.22
C SER A 43 -12.44 -11.29 -17.93
N GLN A 44 -12.78 -10.10 -17.45
CA GLN A 44 -12.23 -9.56 -16.20
C GLN A 44 -12.48 -10.50 -15.01
N ASP A 45 -13.67 -11.09 -14.94
CA ASP A 45 -14.04 -12.09 -13.93
C ASP A 45 -13.16 -13.34 -14.05
N ARG A 46 -12.96 -13.84 -15.27
CA ARG A 46 -12.10 -15.00 -15.57
C ARG A 46 -10.62 -14.74 -15.25
N VAL A 47 -10.13 -13.50 -15.42
CA VAL A 47 -8.78 -13.10 -15.03
C VAL A 47 -8.65 -12.95 -13.50
N SER A 48 -9.68 -12.43 -12.84
CA SER A 48 -9.63 -12.13 -11.40
C SER A 48 -9.86 -13.35 -10.50
N SER A 49 -10.75 -14.26 -10.91
CA SER A 49 -11.19 -15.41 -10.11
C SER A 49 -10.08 -16.35 -9.62
N PRO A 50 -9.02 -16.67 -10.40
CA PRO A 50 -7.93 -17.52 -9.89
C PRO A 50 -6.94 -16.77 -9.00
N VAL A 51 -6.96 -15.44 -8.95
CA VAL A 51 -5.95 -14.61 -8.28
C VAL A 51 -6.47 -14.14 -6.91
N PRO A 52 -5.95 -14.66 -5.79
CA PRO A 52 -6.37 -14.19 -4.47
C PRO A 52 -6.08 -12.70 -4.27
N GLY A 53 -7.11 -11.95 -3.85
CA GLY A 53 -7.02 -10.50 -3.61
C GLY A 53 -7.13 -9.62 -4.87
N LEU A 54 -7.42 -10.19 -6.04
CA LEU A 54 -7.74 -9.43 -7.26
C LEU A 54 -9.24 -9.58 -7.57
N THR A 55 -9.98 -8.47 -7.58
CA THR A 55 -11.42 -8.49 -7.91
C THR A 55 -11.66 -8.11 -9.36
N GLN A 56 -12.77 -8.56 -9.94
CA GLN A 56 -13.19 -8.16 -11.30
C GLN A 56 -13.23 -6.63 -11.44
N SER A 57 -13.80 -5.94 -10.45
CA SER A 57 -13.89 -4.47 -10.43
C SER A 57 -12.52 -3.79 -10.42
N ARG A 58 -11.54 -4.37 -9.72
CA ARG A 58 -10.15 -3.89 -9.72
C ARG A 58 -9.49 -4.08 -11.08
N VAL A 59 -9.69 -5.23 -11.73
CA VAL A 59 -9.24 -5.46 -13.11
C VAL A 59 -9.85 -4.41 -14.05
N SER A 60 -11.14 -4.10 -13.89
CA SER A 60 -11.81 -3.06 -14.70
C SER A 60 -11.20 -1.67 -14.52
N ARG A 61 -11.01 -1.21 -13.28
CA ARG A 61 -10.38 0.10 -12.98
C ARG A 61 -8.93 0.18 -13.46
N VAL A 62 -8.20 -0.93 -13.42
CA VAL A 62 -6.84 -0.98 -13.99
C VAL A 62 -6.88 -0.88 -15.51
N MET A 63 -7.83 -1.53 -16.17
CA MET A 63 -8.00 -1.44 -17.62
C MET A 63 -8.44 -0.05 -18.10
N SER A 64 -9.17 0.72 -17.29
CA SER A 64 -9.59 2.10 -17.58
C SER A 64 -8.55 3.16 -17.18
N GLY A 65 -7.48 2.77 -16.46
CA GLY A 65 -6.43 3.67 -16.00
C GLY A 65 -6.72 4.38 -14.68
N GLU A 66 -7.86 4.09 -14.04
CA GLU A 66 -8.29 4.65 -12.75
C GLU A 66 -7.54 4.03 -11.55
N SER A 67 -6.91 2.87 -11.73
CA SER A 67 -6.18 2.15 -10.68
C SER A 67 -4.88 1.57 -11.22
N ARG A 68 -3.88 1.38 -10.36
CA ARG A 68 -2.61 0.72 -10.69
C ARG A 68 -2.31 -0.41 -9.71
N ILE A 69 -1.61 -1.44 -10.20
CA ILE A 69 -1.10 -2.53 -9.36
C ILE A 69 0.37 -2.23 -9.06
N ALA A 70 0.64 -1.73 -7.85
CA ALA A 70 1.99 -1.37 -7.41
C ALA A 70 2.56 -2.36 -6.38
N SER A 71 1.70 -3.14 -5.71
CA SER A 71 2.13 -4.09 -4.67
C SER A 71 2.85 -5.28 -5.29
N LEU A 72 4.12 -5.46 -4.92
CA LEU A 72 4.93 -6.60 -5.35
C LEU A 72 4.28 -7.94 -4.98
N THR A 73 3.70 -8.03 -3.79
CA THR A 73 3.00 -9.24 -3.33
C THR A 73 1.80 -9.58 -4.23
N LEU A 74 1.07 -8.58 -4.74
CA LEU A 74 -0.02 -8.83 -5.69
C LEU A 74 0.53 -9.24 -7.06
N VAL A 75 1.65 -8.65 -7.51
CA VAL A 75 2.34 -9.08 -8.75
C VAL A 75 2.75 -10.55 -8.68
N GLU A 76 3.34 -10.96 -7.56
CA GLU A 76 3.73 -12.35 -7.31
C GLU A 76 2.53 -13.31 -7.36
N ARG A 77 1.41 -12.95 -6.72
CA ARG A 77 0.19 -13.75 -6.77
C ARG A 77 -0.41 -13.83 -8.17
N ILE A 78 -0.37 -12.74 -8.94
CA ILE A 78 -0.81 -12.74 -10.35
C ILE A 78 0.08 -13.68 -11.18
N ALA A 79 1.41 -13.60 -11.00
CA ALA A 79 2.35 -14.48 -11.67
C ALA A 79 2.09 -15.95 -11.36
N ASP A 80 1.87 -16.28 -10.07
CA ASP A 80 1.62 -17.64 -9.61
C ASP A 80 0.27 -18.19 -10.08
N ALA A 81 -0.80 -17.43 -9.89
CA ALA A 81 -2.16 -17.86 -10.20
C ALA A 81 -2.40 -17.99 -11.71
N LEU A 82 -1.85 -17.06 -12.51
CA LEU A 82 -2.03 -17.06 -13.96
C LEU A 82 -0.93 -17.81 -14.71
N ARG A 83 0.05 -18.41 -14.00
CA ARG A 83 1.20 -19.13 -14.56
C ARG A 83 2.03 -18.28 -15.53
N ILE A 84 2.32 -17.04 -15.13
CA ILE A 84 3.22 -16.14 -15.86
C ILE A 84 4.62 -16.27 -15.24
N PRO A 85 5.68 -16.61 -16.01
CA PRO A 85 7.01 -16.79 -15.47
C PRO A 85 7.50 -15.56 -14.68
N GLY A 86 8.07 -15.76 -13.50
CA GLY A 86 8.57 -14.71 -12.62
C GLY A 86 9.59 -13.80 -13.31
N ALA A 87 10.41 -14.38 -14.19
CA ALA A 87 11.36 -13.63 -15.00
C ALA A 87 10.72 -12.51 -15.85
N TYR A 88 9.44 -12.63 -16.23
CA TYR A 88 8.73 -11.60 -16.99
C TYR A 88 8.45 -10.35 -16.14
N PHE A 89 8.39 -10.50 -14.81
CA PHE A 89 8.20 -9.39 -13.86
C PHE A 89 9.49 -8.98 -13.13
N LEU A 90 10.65 -9.50 -13.59
CA LEU A 90 11.96 -9.38 -12.93
C LEU A 90 11.96 -9.98 -11.51
N LEU A 91 11.22 -11.07 -11.32
CA LEU A 91 11.20 -11.84 -10.09
C LEU A 91 12.14 -13.05 -10.21
N ALA A 92 12.52 -13.61 -9.06
CA ALA A 92 13.10 -14.94 -9.00
C ALA A 92 12.13 -15.98 -9.60
N PRO A 93 12.64 -17.12 -10.13
CA PRO A 93 11.80 -18.20 -10.62
C PRO A 93 10.73 -18.58 -9.60
N ARG A 94 9.47 -18.68 -10.05
CA ARG A 94 8.37 -19.02 -9.15
C ARG A 94 8.43 -20.50 -8.77
N PRO A 95 7.90 -20.91 -7.60
CA PRO A 95 7.97 -22.31 -7.13
C PRO A 95 7.47 -23.35 -8.13
N TRP A 96 6.52 -22.96 -9.00
CA TRP A 96 5.95 -23.82 -10.03
C TRP A 96 6.78 -23.92 -11.32
N GLU A 97 7.77 -23.06 -11.51
CA GLU A 97 8.71 -23.09 -12.65
C GLU A 97 9.86 -24.07 -12.42
N THR A 98 10.25 -24.25 -11.16
CA THR A 98 11.34 -25.14 -10.75
C THR A 98 10.89 -26.59 -10.50
N SER A 99 9.58 -26.85 -10.58
CA SER A 99 9.03 -28.20 -10.56
C SER A 99 9.33 -28.91 -11.88
N SER A 100 10.59 -29.33 -12.05
CA SER A 100 10.92 -30.39 -12.99
C SER A 100 10.14 -31.65 -12.57
N PRO A 101 9.54 -32.42 -13.50
CA PRO A 101 8.98 -33.71 -13.13
C PRO A 101 10.06 -34.57 -12.47
N PRO A 102 9.72 -35.41 -11.48
CA PRO A 102 10.71 -36.28 -10.86
C PRO A 102 11.42 -37.09 -11.96
N PRO A 103 12.76 -37.21 -11.93
CA PRO A 103 13.46 -38.08 -12.85
C PRO A 103 12.93 -39.50 -12.63
N VAL A 104 12.39 -40.09 -13.69
CA VAL A 104 11.98 -41.50 -13.71
C VAL A 104 13.21 -42.34 -13.34
N PRO A 105 13.16 -43.23 -12.34
CA PRO A 105 14.32 -43.99 -11.94
C PRO A 105 14.62 -45.05 -13.01
N ALA A 106 15.60 -44.78 -13.87
CA ALA A 106 16.31 -45.82 -14.61
C ALA A 106 17.28 -46.50 -13.62
N GLY A 107 17.11 -47.80 -13.46
CA GLY A 107 17.77 -48.60 -12.44
C GLY A 107 19.30 -48.62 -12.52
N SER A 108 19.88 -48.67 -11.32
CA SER A 108 21.09 -49.38 -10.89
C SER A 108 22.25 -49.57 -11.88
N GLY A 109 23.36 -48.89 -11.55
CA GLY A 109 24.71 -49.29 -11.93
C GLY A 109 25.75 -48.55 -11.08
N SER A 110 26.16 -49.18 -9.97
CA SER A 110 27.51 -49.17 -9.35
C SER A 110 28.60 -48.37 -10.12
N SER A 111 29.52 -47.60 -9.54
CA SER A 111 30.19 -47.68 -8.24
C SER A 111 31.37 -46.67 -8.18
N THR A 112 31.81 -46.37 -6.95
CA THR A 112 33.17 -45.98 -6.51
C THR A 112 33.74 -44.58 -6.83
N SER A 113 34.04 -43.85 -5.75
CA SER A 113 35.40 -43.43 -5.34
C SER A 113 35.67 -41.93 -5.19
N ALA A 114 36.11 -41.60 -3.98
CA ALA A 114 37.16 -40.64 -3.61
C ALA A 114 36.94 -39.12 -3.76
N SER A 115 36.80 -38.46 -2.60
CA SER A 115 37.42 -37.14 -2.33
C SER A 115 38.96 -37.32 -2.26
N PRO A 116 39.84 -36.30 -2.44
CA PRO A 116 39.88 -35.17 -1.49
C PRO A 116 40.51 -33.82 -1.97
N ILE A 117 40.56 -32.83 -1.05
CA ILE A 117 41.56 -31.72 -0.91
C ILE A 117 41.50 -30.54 -1.94
N THR A 118 41.77 -29.24 -1.71
CA THR A 118 42.03 -28.31 -0.58
C THR A 118 42.39 -26.91 -1.16
N ARG A 119 41.84 -25.80 -0.60
CA ARG A 119 42.37 -24.39 -0.49
C ARG A 119 42.81 -23.59 -1.76
N VAL A 120 42.92 -22.25 -1.84
CA VAL A 120 42.68 -21.04 -1.01
C VAL A 120 42.86 -19.80 -1.89
N GLY A 121 42.23 -18.68 -1.50
CA GLY A 121 42.71 -17.29 -1.72
C GLY A 121 41.85 -16.48 -2.70
N SER A 122 41.51 -15.19 -2.51
CA SER A 122 41.79 -14.16 -1.52
C SER A 122 40.80 -12.98 -1.75
N LEU A 123 40.58 -12.15 -0.72
CA LEU A 123 39.75 -10.91 -0.59
C LEU A 123 39.95 -9.80 -1.66
N PRO A 124 39.33 -8.60 -1.55
CA PRO A 124 37.93 -8.20 -1.35
C PRO A 124 37.48 -7.14 -2.39
N THR A 125 36.18 -6.89 -2.58
CA THR A 125 35.72 -5.61 -3.17
C THR A 125 34.39 -5.18 -2.55
N GLN A 126 34.34 -3.89 -2.20
CA GLN A 126 33.32 -3.18 -1.43
C GLN A 126 31.88 -3.45 -1.85
N ALA A 127 31.04 -3.75 -0.87
CA ALA A 127 29.60 -3.60 -0.96
C ALA A 127 29.21 -2.14 -0.67
N ALA A 128 28.52 -1.52 -1.62
CA ALA A 128 27.73 -0.32 -1.39
C ALA A 128 26.41 -0.69 -0.69
N PRO A 129 25.78 0.22 0.09
CA PRO A 129 24.84 -0.13 1.16
C PRO A 129 23.51 -0.65 0.62
N GLY A 130 23.09 -1.77 1.18
CA GLY A 130 21.83 -2.43 0.89
C GLY A 130 20.62 -1.55 1.17
N GLU A 131 19.72 -1.53 0.20
CA GLU A 131 18.32 -1.19 0.39
C GLU A 131 17.76 -2.09 1.47
N GLY A 132 17.55 -1.52 2.66
CA GLY A 132 16.85 -2.13 3.77
C GLY A 132 15.39 -2.34 3.42
N GLY A 133 15.11 -3.32 2.56
CA GLY A 133 13.85 -4.03 2.52
C GLY A 133 13.71 -4.81 3.82
N ALA A 134 13.30 -4.13 4.89
CA ALA A 134 12.80 -4.79 6.07
C ALA A 134 11.49 -5.48 5.67
N ALA A 135 11.60 -6.74 5.27
CA ALA A 135 10.61 -7.73 5.63
C ALA A 135 10.45 -7.65 7.16
N ALA A 136 9.48 -6.85 7.62
CA ALA A 136 9.02 -6.89 8.99
C ALA A 136 8.29 -8.23 9.17
N THR A 137 9.07 -9.25 9.48
CA THR A 137 8.67 -10.32 10.39
C THR A 137 7.80 -9.73 11.50
N SER A 138 6.73 -10.44 11.85
CA SER A 138 5.66 -10.11 12.80
C SER A 138 6.10 -9.83 14.26
N GLY A 139 7.12 -9.00 14.47
CA GLY A 139 7.68 -8.58 15.76
C GLY A 139 8.33 -7.19 15.78
N ALA A 140 8.13 -6.33 14.76
CA ALA A 140 8.87 -5.07 14.59
C ALA A 140 8.11 -3.77 14.92
N TYR A 141 6.83 -3.83 15.32
CA TYR A 141 6.11 -2.65 15.80
C TYR A 141 6.11 -2.63 17.33
N GLY A 142 7.12 -1.96 17.91
CA GLY A 142 7.16 -1.74 19.36
C GLY A 142 5.97 -0.92 19.87
N ALA A 143 5.34 -0.09 19.03
CA ALA A 143 4.14 0.65 19.41
C ALA A 143 2.88 0.11 18.75
N ARG A 144 1.81 0.02 19.55
CA ARG A 144 0.42 -0.06 19.09
C ARG A 144 -0.17 1.35 19.11
N GLU A 145 -0.97 1.66 18.10
CA GLU A 145 -1.75 2.90 18.04
C GLU A 145 -3.13 2.64 18.66
N THR A 146 -3.45 3.25 19.79
CA THR A 146 -4.79 3.13 20.38
C THR A 146 -5.78 4.01 19.61
N ARG A 147 -5.33 5.16 19.11
CA ARG A 147 -6.13 6.03 18.26
C ARG A 147 -5.24 6.77 17.25
N LEU A 148 -5.60 6.65 15.98
CA LEU A 148 -5.11 7.54 14.93
C LEU A 148 -6.24 8.47 14.53
N ALA A 149 -6.11 9.76 14.83
CA ALA A 149 -7.04 10.77 14.37
C ALA A 149 -6.42 11.65 13.28
N VAL A 150 -7.17 11.88 12.21
CA VAL A 150 -6.79 12.76 11.11
C VAL A 150 -7.94 13.73 10.87
N THR A 151 -7.66 15.02 10.99
CA THR A 151 -8.59 16.07 10.59
C THR A 151 -8.06 16.76 9.34
N ILE A 152 -8.92 16.95 8.35
CA ILE A 152 -8.61 17.64 7.09
C ILE A 152 -9.59 18.79 6.96
N ASP A 153 -9.11 20.02 7.15
CA ASP A 153 -9.89 21.23 6.89
C ASP A 153 -9.52 21.77 5.51
N ILE A 154 -10.50 21.84 4.60
CA ILE A 154 -10.34 22.25 3.20
C ILE A 154 -11.09 23.58 3.00
N ALA A 155 -10.35 24.61 2.64
CA ALA A 155 -10.90 25.92 2.31
C ALA A 155 -11.62 25.91 0.95
N ALA A 156 -12.41 26.95 0.67
CA ALA A 156 -13.21 27.05 -0.57
C ALA A 156 -12.35 27.06 -1.84
N ASP A 157 -11.10 27.51 -1.75
CA ASP A 157 -10.13 27.49 -2.85
C ASP A 157 -9.39 26.14 -2.99
N GLY A 158 -9.66 25.18 -2.10
CA GLY A 158 -9.04 23.87 -2.06
C GLY A 158 -7.78 23.77 -1.20
N ALA A 159 -7.32 24.85 -0.56
CA ALA A 159 -6.18 24.79 0.36
C ALA A 159 -6.52 23.90 1.57
N ALA A 160 -5.60 23.01 1.95
CA ALA A 160 -5.81 22.04 3.01
C ALA A 160 -4.92 22.31 4.23
N HIS A 161 -5.52 22.25 5.42
CA HIS A 161 -4.84 22.16 6.70
C HIS A 161 -5.14 20.81 7.33
N LEU A 162 -4.09 20.03 7.58
CA LEU A 162 -4.20 18.69 8.15
C LEU A 162 -3.70 18.68 9.57
N THR A 163 -4.41 17.98 10.44
CA THR A 163 -3.98 17.71 11.82
C THR A 163 -3.97 16.22 12.05
N TYR A 164 -2.80 15.70 12.41
CA TYR A 164 -2.60 14.32 12.84
C TYR A 164 -2.44 14.25 14.35
N GLU A 165 -3.08 13.26 14.95
CA GLU A 165 -2.91 12.89 16.34
C GLU A 165 -2.76 11.37 16.46
N HIS A 166 -1.64 10.96 17.04
CA HIS A 166 -1.27 9.57 17.28
C HIS A 166 -1.27 9.29 18.78
N GLU A 167 -2.27 8.58 19.28
CA GLU A 167 -2.24 8.01 20.63
C GLU A 167 -1.54 6.65 20.59
N LEU A 168 -0.31 6.62 21.08
CA LEU A 168 0.56 5.45 21.04
C LEU A 168 0.70 4.83 22.42
N VAL A 169 0.84 3.51 22.45
CA VAL A 169 1.35 2.75 23.59
C VAL A 169 2.53 1.89 23.14
N ASN A 170 3.66 1.99 23.84
CA ASN A 170 4.80 1.13 23.59
C ASN A 170 4.56 -0.25 24.22
N VAL A 171 4.21 -1.22 23.40
CA VAL A 171 4.01 -2.63 23.80
C VAL A 171 5.26 -3.48 23.59
N GLY A 172 6.33 -2.90 23.05
CA GLY A 172 7.61 -3.54 22.81
C GLY A 172 8.50 -3.50 24.04
N SER A 173 9.67 -4.13 23.92
CA SER A 173 10.69 -4.18 24.97
C SER A 173 11.76 -3.09 24.84
N LEU A 174 11.71 -2.26 23.79
CA LEU A 174 12.69 -1.23 23.51
C LEU A 174 12.03 0.17 23.54
N PRO A 175 12.74 1.20 24.04
CA PRO A 175 12.26 2.58 23.95
C PRO A 175 12.07 3.03 22.48
N ILE A 176 11.03 3.82 22.25
CA ILE A 176 10.72 4.38 20.93
C ILE A 176 11.16 5.84 20.89
N THR A 177 12.10 6.14 20.02
CA THR A 177 12.67 7.49 19.84
C THR A 177 12.14 8.19 18.60
N ARG A 178 11.44 7.45 17.71
CA ARG A 178 11.12 7.92 16.37
C ARG A 178 9.86 7.30 15.81
N LEU A 179 9.00 8.13 15.23
CA LEU A 179 7.81 7.74 14.48
C LEU A 179 7.97 8.15 13.01
N ALA A 180 8.31 7.20 12.13
CA ALA A 180 8.42 7.48 10.69
C ALA A 180 7.05 7.71 10.05
N ARG A 181 6.95 8.75 9.21
CA ARG A 181 5.73 9.20 8.53
C ARG A 181 6.00 9.52 7.06
N GLU A 182 4.94 9.44 6.28
CA GLU A 182 4.90 9.84 4.88
C GLU A 182 3.58 10.58 4.64
N LEU A 183 3.66 11.72 3.94
CA LEU A 183 2.50 12.47 3.47
C LEU A 183 2.67 12.76 1.98
N TRP A 184 1.58 12.57 1.24
CA TRP A 184 1.54 12.84 -0.19
C TRP A 184 0.29 13.63 -0.56
N PHE A 185 0.48 14.62 -1.44
CA PHE A 185 -0.57 15.39 -2.09
C PHE A 185 -0.34 15.38 -3.60
N LYS A 186 -1.43 15.31 -4.36
CA LYS A 186 -1.39 15.47 -5.82
C LYS A 186 -0.99 16.90 -6.21
N HIS A 187 -1.55 17.88 -5.50
CA HIS A 187 -1.34 19.30 -5.74
C HIS A 187 -0.81 19.97 -4.48
N THR A 188 0.21 20.79 -4.62
CA THR A 188 0.82 21.55 -3.53
C THR A 188 1.20 22.94 -4.01
N ASP A 189 1.07 23.96 -3.15
CA ASP A 189 1.55 25.31 -3.45
C ASP A 189 3.09 25.39 -3.45
N ASP A 190 3.72 24.56 -2.61
CA ASP A 190 5.17 24.47 -2.40
C ASP A 190 5.48 23.15 -1.64
N ILE A 191 6.71 22.93 -1.17
CA ILE A 191 7.04 21.83 -0.26
C ILE A 191 6.10 21.89 0.96
N LEU A 192 5.51 20.74 1.30
CA LEU A 192 4.60 20.60 2.44
C LEU A 192 5.22 21.18 3.72
N ASP A 193 4.51 22.09 4.37
CA ASP A 193 4.91 22.64 5.66
C ASP A 193 4.39 21.74 6.77
N ILE A 194 5.28 21.20 7.60
CA ILE A 194 4.95 20.17 8.59
C ILE A 194 5.52 20.61 9.93
N GLN A 195 4.64 20.77 10.92
CA GLN A 195 4.99 21.29 12.24
C GLN A 195 4.55 20.31 13.32
N ALA A 196 5.41 20.03 14.29
CA ALA A 196 5.05 19.19 15.43
C ALA A 196 4.02 19.93 16.31
N GLN A 197 3.05 19.19 16.82
CA GLN A 197 2.14 19.70 17.84
C GLN A 197 2.71 19.42 19.25
N PRO A 198 2.35 20.25 20.25
CA PRO A 198 2.71 19.98 21.63
C PRO A 198 2.27 18.58 22.05
N SER A 199 3.18 17.85 22.70
CA SER A 199 2.89 16.52 23.27
C SER A 199 3.06 16.59 24.79
N PRO A 200 2.12 16.07 25.58
CA PRO A 200 2.29 15.97 27.01
C PRO A 200 3.52 15.12 27.34
N ASN A 201 4.41 15.64 28.19
CA ASN A 201 5.61 14.95 28.69
C ASN A 201 6.68 14.57 27.65
N HIS A 202 6.46 14.84 26.36
CA HIS A 202 7.43 14.62 25.30
C HIS A 202 7.59 15.84 24.40
N ASN A 203 8.83 16.15 24.06
CA ASN A 203 9.19 17.04 22.98
C ASN A 203 9.20 16.25 21.68
N VAL A 204 8.51 16.80 20.68
CA VAL A 204 8.43 16.20 19.34
C VAL A 204 9.11 17.12 18.34
N ILE A 205 10.05 16.57 17.57
CA ILE A 205 10.78 17.31 16.53
C ILE A 205 10.53 16.65 15.18
N ILE A 206 10.17 17.44 14.16
CA ILE A 206 10.03 16.95 12.78
C ILE A 206 11.41 16.87 12.14
N GLN A 207 11.89 15.65 11.91
CA GLN A 207 13.08 15.38 11.12
C GLN A 207 12.70 14.97 9.71
N ARG A 208 12.93 15.85 8.74
CA ARG A 208 12.72 15.59 7.31
C ARG A 208 13.76 14.58 6.80
N VAL A 209 13.32 13.63 5.98
CA VAL A 209 14.16 12.56 5.39
C VAL A 209 14.25 12.73 3.89
N HIS A 210 13.12 13.01 3.23
CA HIS A 210 13.05 13.26 1.80
C HIS A 210 11.88 14.18 1.51
N ASP A 211 12.14 15.32 0.86
CA ASP A 211 11.14 16.31 0.52
C ASP A 211 11.23 16.72 -0.94
N ILE A 212 10.11 16.58 -1.63
CA ILE A 212 9.86 17.11 -2.97
C ILE A 212 8.45 17.69 -2.99
N PRO A 213 8.10 18.57 -3.94
CA PRO A 213 6.72 19.00 -4.13
C PRO A 213 5.78 17.78 -4.21
N GLY A 214 4.70 17.81 -3.43
CA GLY A 214 3.75 16.71 -3.34
C GLY A 214 4.12 15.52 -2.45
N LEU A 215 5.38 15.31 -2.04
CA LEU A 215 5.76 14.17 -1.19
C LEU A 215 6.75 14.58 -0.10
N SER A 216 6.40 14.31 1.15
CA SER A 216 7.31 14.41 2.30
C SER A 216 7.40 13.09 3.04
N LYS A 217 8.63 12.59 3.20
CA LYS A 217 8.99 11.53 4.15
C LYS A 217 9.74 12.17 5.29
N PHE A 218 9.27 11.95 6.50
CA PHE A 218 9.83 12.56 7.70
C PHE A 218 9.67 11.61 8.88
N ALA A 219 10.17 12.03 10.03
CA ALA A 219 9.89 11.35 11.27
C ALA A 219 9.71 12.33 12.42
N CYS A 220 8.77 12.00 13.29
CA CYS A 220 8.63 12.66 14.57
C CYS A 220 9.67 12.03 15.53
N GLN A 221 10.73 12.77 15.86
CA GLN A 221 11.64 12.39 16.94
C GLN A 221 10.98 12.68 18.28
N ILE A 222 11.06 11.74 19.23
CA ILE A 222 10.37 11.79 20.51
C ILE A 222 11.42 11.86 21.62
N PHE A 223 11.38 12.92 22.44
CA PHE A 223 12.30 13.14 23.54
C PHE A 223 11.58 13.60 24.82
N PRO A 224 11.75 12.95 25.98
CA PRO A 224 12.46 11.69 26.17
C PRO A 224 11.81 10.56 25.37
N ALA A 225 12.57 9.48 25.13
CA ALA A 225 12.08 8.32 24.39
C ALA A 225 10.87 7.69 25.11
N LEU A 226 9.87 7.25 24.34
CA LEU A 226 8.70 6.56 24.87
C LEU A 226 9.11 5.16 25.38
N GLN A 227 9.07 4.96 26.69
CA GLN A 227 9.55 3.75 27.35
C GLN A 227 8.58 2.56 27.16
N PRO A 228 9.04 1.32 27.29
CA PRO A 228 8.16 0.14 27.33
C PRO A 228 7.02 0.30 28.35
N GLY A 229 5.79 0.07 27.91
CA GLY A 229 4.57 0.23 28.71
C GLY A 229 4.03 1.67 28.81
N GLU A 230 4.78 2.67 28.34
CA GLU A 230 4.37 4.07 28.36
C GLU A 230 3.43 4.39 27.19
N SER A 231 2.54 5.36 27.40
CA SER A 231 1.65 5.92 26.38
C SER A 231 1.95 7.40 26.15
N ALA A 232 1.83 7.85 24.90
CA ALA A 232 2.00 9.25 24.53
C ALA A 232 1.11 9.64 23.35
N THR A 233 0.76 10.93 23.31
CA THR A 233 0.07 11.54 22.17
C THR A 233 1.09 12.30 21.33
N ILE A 234 1.31 11.89 20.09
CA ILE A 234 2.25 12.52 19.15
C ILE A 234 1.45 13.15 18.02
N GLY A 235 1.50 14.48 17.89
CA GLY A 235 0.75 15.20 16.86
C GLY A 235 1.64 15.99 15.91
N TYR A 236 1.13 16.28 14.72
CA TYR A 236 1.71 17.24 13.79
C TYR A 236 0.62 17.82 12.88
N THR A 237 0.87 19.03 12.38
CA THR A 237 0.06 19.65 11.34
C THR A 237 0.79 19.63 10.00
N CYS A 238 0.02 19.71 8.91
CA CYS A 238 0.55 19.86 7.57
C CYS A 238 -0.26 20.91 6.79
N GLU A 239 0.44 21.84 6.14
CA GLU A 239 -0.13 22.85 5.24
C GLU A 239 0.51 22.77 3.84
N LYS A 240 0.08 23.66 2.93
CA LYS A 240 0.50 23.77 1.53
C LYS A 240 0.08 22.59 0.62
N GLY A 241 -0.69 21.64 1.14
CA GLY A 241 -1.42 20.65 0.35
C GLY A 241 -2.72 21.22 -0.20
N ARG A 242 -3.16 20.75 -1.37
CA ARG A 242 -4.42 21.20 -1.99
C ARG A 242 -5.26 20.06 -2.55
N PHE A 243 -6.57 20.26 -2.51
CA PHE A 243 -7.58 19.47 -3.21
C PHE A 243 -8.12 20.30 -4.37
N VAL A 244 -7.96 19.83 -5.61
CA VAL A 244 -8.31 20.61 -6.82
C VAL A 244 -9.27 19.85 -7.72
N ASP A 245 -8.83 18.71 -8.26
CA ASP A 245 -9.59 17.94 -9.26
C ASP A 245 -10.10 16.60 -8.73
N GLU A 246 -9.42 16.02 -7.75
CA GLU A 246 -9.78 14.73 -7.14
C GLU A 246 -9.90 14.85 -5.63
N LEU A 247 -11.07 14.48 -5.12
CA LEU A 247 -11.41 14.54 -3.69
C LEU A 247 -11.33 13.13 -3.08
N TYR A 248 -10.12 12.78 -2.65
CA TYR A 248 -9.89 11.53 -1.93
C TYR A 248 -8.76 11.67 -0.92
N TRP A 249 -8.82 10.85 0.13
CA TRP A 249 -7.74 10.70 1.10
C TRP A 249 -7.44 9.22 1.30
N ARG A 250 -6.16 8.85 1.24
CA ARG A 250 -5.71 7.48 1.51
C ARG A 250 -4.77 7.46 2.73
N GLN A 251 -5.18 6.75 3.78
CA GLN A 251 -4.38 6.52 4.97
C GLN A 251 -3.83 5.10 4.99
N SER A 252 -2.50 4.96 4.86
CA SER A 252 -1.79 3.70 5.12
C SER A 252 -1.64 3.46 6.62
N ILE A 253 -1.88 2.23 7.07
CA ILE A 253 -1.79 1.81 8.46
C ILE A 253 -0.44 1.17 8.69
N ALA A 254 0.48 1.94 9.28
CA ALA A 254 1.84 1.50 9.51
C ALA A 254 1.96 0.53 10.69
N ARG A 255 1.02 0.54 11.64
CA ARG A 255 1.08 -0.26 12.87
C ARG A 255 -0.33 -0.68 13.29
N PRO A 256 -0.49 -1.75 14.10
CA PRO A 256 -1.80 -2.12 14.63
C PRO A 256 -2.48 -0.90 15.28
N THR A 257 -3.69 -0.59 14.82
CA THR A 257 -4.44 0.60 15.18
C THR A 257 -5.83 0.22 15.67
N ASP A 258 -6.12 0.48 16.95
CA ASP A 258 -7.37 0.07 17.58
C ASP A 258 -8.55 0.89 17.04
N ALA A 259 -8.37 2.22 16.88
CA ALA A 259 -9.35 3.10 16.25
C ALA A 259 -8.67 4.08 15.28
N PHE A 260 -9.16 4.13 14.04
CA PHE A 260 -8.84 5.16 13.06
C PHE A 260 -10.05 6.08 12.89
N VAL A 261 -9.85 7.38 13.06
CA VAL A 261 -10.87 8.43 12.91
C VAL A 261 -10.38 9.43 11.88
N LEU A 262 -11.16 9.63 10.83
CA LEU A 262 -10.92 10.64 9.81
C LEU A 262 -12.11 11.61 9.79
N THR A 263 -11.83 12.89 9.96
CA THR A 263 -12.81 13.97 9.81
C THR A 263 -12.35 14.88 8.68
N VAL A 264 -13.18 15.05 7.65
CA VAL A 264 -12.96 16.02 6.58
C VAL A 264 -13.99 17.14 6.73
N ARG A 265 -13.54 18.40 6.75
CA ARG A 265 -14.41 19.58 6.73
C ARG A 265 -14.09 20.38 5.48
N GLN A 266 -15.06 20.52 4.57
CA GLN A 266 -14.86 21.22 3.31
C GLN A 266 -15.80 22.42 3.20
N ALA A 267 -15.22 23.60 3.02
CA ALA A 267 -15.92 24.84 2.72
C ALA A 267 -16.16 25.01 1.20
N GLY A 268 -17.08 25.90 0.82
CA GLY A 268 -17.35 26.22 -0.59
C GLY A 268 -18.08 25.13 -1.38
N VAL A 269 -18.73 24.20 -0.65
CA VAL A 269 -19.50 23.10 -1.22
C VAL A 269 -20.95 23.23 -0.80
N ARG A 270 -21.85 23.22 -1.78
CA ARG A 270 -23.29 23.30 -1.57
C ARG A 270 -23.85 22.00 -0.98
N ARG A 271 -23.38 20.86 -1.50
CA ARG A 271 -23.76 19.52 -1.04
C ARG A 271 -22.80 18.45 -1.54
N LEU A 272 -22.77 17.33 -0.84
CA LEU A 272 -22.17 16.08 -1.35
C LEU A 272 -23.05 15.43 -2.42
N LEU A 273 -22.42 14.99 -3.50
CA LEU A 273 -23.01 14.17 -4.56
C LEU A 273 -22.79 12.68 -4.29
N GLY A 274 -21.66 12.33 -3.69
CA GLY A 274 -21.30 10.96 -3.36
C GLY A 274 -20.23 10.92 -2.28
N CYS A 275 -20.22 9.87 -1.47
CA CYS A 275 -19.16 9.62 -0.50
C CYS A 275 -19.01 8.10 -0.33
N ASN A 276 -17.79 7.60 -0.50
CA ASN A 276 -17.48 6.19 -0.42
C ASN A 276 -16.16 5.99 0.35
N ALA A 277 -16.06 4.87 1.06
CA ALA A 277 -14.86 4.49 1.76
C ALA A 277 -14.53 3.01 1.47
N ILE A 278 -13.24 2.73 1.28
CA ILE A 278 -12.71 1.39 1.03
C ILE A 278 -11.59 1.11 2.02
N GLU A 279 -11.61 -0.07 2.63
CA GLU A 279 -10.50 -0.62 3.39
C GLU A 279 -9.78 -1.66 2.54
N GLU A 280 -8.51 -1.43 2.23
CA GLU A 280 -7.64 -2.40 1.56
C GLU A 280 -6.83 -3.15 2.62
N ARG A 281 -6.95 -4.48 2.63
CA ARG A 281 -6.16 -5.35 3.50
C ARG A 281 -4.74 -5.50 2.95
N ALA A 282 -3.80 -5.96 3.79
CA ALA A 282 -2.42 -6.22 3.36
C ALA A 282 -2.33 -7.28 2.23
N ASP A 283 -3.32 -8.16 2.12
CA ASP A 283 -3.46 -9.11 1.02
C ASP A 283 -4.07 -8.47 -0.25
N GLY A 284 -4.32 -7.16 -0.28
CA GLY A 284 -4.90 -6.43 -1.40
C GLY A 284 -6.40 -6.60 -1.56
N LEU A 285 -7.08 -7.37 -0.69
CA LEU A 285 -8.54 -7.45 -0.69
C LEU A 285 -9.12 -6.09 -0.30
N GLU A 286 -10.01 -5.57 -1.14
CA GLU A 286 -10.78 -4.36 -0.86
C GLU A 286 -12.12 -4.74 -0.21
N LEU A 287 -12.40 -4.12 0.93
CA LEU A 287 -13.65 -4.23 1.65
C LEU A 287 -14.34 -2.87 1.65
N SER A 288 -15.66 -2.87 1.48
CA SER A 288 -16.46 -1.66 1.68
C SER A 288 -16.29 -1.18 3.13
N ALA A 289 -16.03 0.11 3.30
CA ALA A 289 -15.83 0.75 4.60
C ALA A 289 -16.91 1.80 4.89
N LEU A 290 -18.12 1.58 4.37
CA LEU A 290 -19.28 2.44 4.59
C LEU A 290 -19.80 2.35 6.03
N ASP A 291 -19.59 1.20 6.69
CA ASP A 291 -19.89 1.04 8.11
C ASP A 291 -18.93 1.92 8.92
N GLY A 292 -19.48 2.98 9.53
CA GLY A 292 -18.72 4.02 10.23
C GLY A 292 -18.44 5.28 9.42
N LEU A 293 -18.95 5.36 8.18
CA LEU A 293 -18.97 6.58 7.38
C LEU A 293 -20.29 7.35 7.64
N SER A 294 -20.17 8.65 7.89
CA SER A 294 -21.31 9.56 7.98
C SER A 294 -20.92 10.93 7.46
N TRP A 295 -21.90 11.72 7.02
CA TRP A 295 -21.66 13.11 6.67
C TRP A 295 -22.84 13.98 7.06
N ARG A 296 -22.57 15.26 7.27
CA ARG A 296 -23.54 16.29 7.59
C ARG A 296 -23.18 17.59 6.89
N ASN A 297 -24.18 18.43 6.66
CA ASN A 297 -23.97 19.80 6.24
C ASN A 297 -24.03 20.68 7.51
N ASP A 298 -23.02 21.53 7.69
CA ASP A 298 -22.88 22.45 8.80
C ASP A 298 -22.72 23.87 8.23
N ALA A 299 -23.82 24.65 8.22
CA ALA A 299 -23.94 26.01 7.68
C ALA A 299 -23.32 26.22 6.28
N ASP A 300 -22.02 26.46 6.20
CA ASP A 300 -21.20 26.77 5.02
C ASP A 300 -20.21 25.64 4.64
N ARG A 301 -20.27 24.50 5.33
CA ARG A 301 -19.33 23.39 5.21
C ARG A 301 -20.02 22.05 5.14
N VAL A 302 -19.38 21.14 4.42
CA VAL A 302 -19.65 19.71 4.51
C VAL A 302 -18.68 19.10 5.51
N VAL A 303 -19.19 18.27 6.44
CA VAL A 303 -18.38 17.49 7.36
C VAL A 303 -18.59 16.01 7.10
N ILE A 304 -17.51 15.28 6.83
CA ILE A 304 -17.48 13.84 6.62
C ILE A 304 -16.69 13.21 7.76
N ASP A 305 -17.31 12.24 8.45
CA ASP A 305 -16.68 11.49 9.52
C ASP A 305 -16.61 10.01 9.12
N LEU A 306 -15.40 9.43 9.17
CA LEU A 306 -15.14 8.02 8.93
C LEU A 306 -14.42 7.41 10.12
N THR A 307 -14.98 6.35 10.70
CA THR A 307 -14.35 5.60 11.78
C THR A 307 -14.14 4.14 11.38
N ARG A 308 -12.93 3.63 11.57
CA ARG A 308 -12.57 2.21 11.42
C ARG A 308 -11.93 1.69 12.69
N LYS A 309 -12.08 0.39 12.96
CA LYS A 309 -11.58 -0.25 14.18
C LYS A 309 -10.74 -1.46 13.84
N HIS A 310 -9.80 -1.78 14.73
CA HIS A 310 -8.98 -3.00 14.68
C HIS A 310 -8.22 -3.17 13.35
N LEU A 311 -7.63 -2.08 12.86
CA LEU A 311 -6.80 -2.11 11.66
C LEU A 311 -5.43 -2.70 11.98
N THR A 312 -4.92 -3.51 11.07
CA THR A 312 -3.63 -4.17 11.15
C THR A 312 -2.59 -3.44 10.30
N ALA A 313 -1.31 -3.64 10.63
CA ALA A 313 -0.23 -3.06 9.85
C ALA A 313 -0.27 -3.57 8.41
N GLY A 314 -0.05 -2.66 7.45
CA GLY A 314 -0.10 -2.95 6.02
C GLY A 314 -1.48 -2.79 5.39
N GLN A 315 -2.53 -2.50 6.17
CA GLN A 315 -3.82 -2.08 5.62
C GLN A 315 -3.79 -0.62 5.15
N ALA A 316 -4.77 -0.22 4.36
CA ALA A 316 -5.01 1.18 4.03
C ALA A 316 -6.51 1.48 4.00
N VAL A 317 -6.89 2.68 4.40
CA VAL A 317 -8.26 3.18 4.31
C VAL A 317 -8.29 4.32 3.30
N THR A 318 -9.17 4.25 2.32
CA THR A 318 -9.35 5.27 1.28
C THR A 318 -10.75 5.84 1.38
N LEU A 319 -10.86 7.14 1.66
CA LEU A 319 -12.09 7.92 1.57
C LEU A 319 -12.10 8.63 0.22
N ARG A 320 -13.21 8.59 -0.50
CA ARG A 320 -13.45 9.37 -1.73
C ARG A 320 -14.81 10.03 -1.64
N TRP A 321 -14.89 11.29 -2.01
CA TRP A 321 -16.16 12.01 -2.02
C TRP A 321 -16.27 12.89 -3.26
N ASP A 322 -17.49 13.22 -3.65
CA ASP A 322 -17.80 14.08 -4.78
C ASP A 322 -18.69 15.21 -4.26
N ALA A 323 -18.39 16.44 -4.67
CA ALA A 323 -18.99 17.66 -4.13
C ALA A 323 -19.50 18.57 -5.25
N ASP A 324 -20.70 19.11 -5.05
CA ASP A 324 -21.28 20.19 -5.86
C ASP A 324 -20.75 21.51 -5.31
N HIS A 325 -19.80 22.11 -6.02
CA HIS A 325 -19.16 23.36 -5.60
C HIS A 325 -20.08 24.54 -5.91
N ASP A 326 -20.08 25.56 -5.06
CA ASP A 326 -20.77 26.80 -5.41
C ASP A 326 -20.11 27.40 -6.66
N LEU A 327 -20.90 27.63 -7.71
CA LEU A 327 -20.42 28.37 -8.88
C LEU A 327 -20.09 29.79 -8.41
N ALA A 328 -18.79 30.11 -8.41
CA ALA A 328 -18.28 31.45 -8.16
C ALA A 328 -18.84 32.47 -9.18
#